data_AF-A0A561WK88-F1
#
_entry.id   AF-A0A561WK88-F1
#
_cell.length_a   1.000
_cell.length_b   1.000
_cell.length_c   1.000
_cell.angle_alpha   90.00
_cell.angle_beta   90.00
_cell.angle_gamma   90.00
#
_symmetry.space_group_name_H-M   'P 1'
#
loop_
_entity.id
_entity.type
_entity.pdbx_description
1 polymer ?
#
loop_
_entity_poly.entity_id
_entity_poly.type
_entity_poly.pdbx_seq_one_letter_code
_entity_poly.pdbx_strand_id
1 'polypeptide(L)'
;MVKGVILMLFLTVFMLMMVVVGILAMWPVCESAKASDGEANGDAGSDDAAQQPTTLEGALTAQLLRGEINRRQYRHELERLAARDDEAHPLTAPN
;
A
#
# COMPACT_ATOMS: atom_id res chain seq x y z
N MET A 1 9.22 -11.15 39.23
CA MET A 1 9.21 -10.08 38.21
C MET A 1 9.78 -10.54 36.87
N VAL A 2 11.01 -11.07 36.81
CA VAL A 2 11.69 -11.46 35.55
C VAL A 2 10.87 -12.45 34.69
N LYS A 3 10.22 -13.45 35.31
CA LYS A 3 9.35 -14.42 34.62
C LYS A 3 8.17 -13.77 33.86
N GLY A 4 7.58 -12.72 34.41
CA GLY A 4 6.46 -12.01 33.76
C GLY A 4 6.92 -11.17 32.56
N VAL A 5 8.10 -10.54 32.68
CA VAL A 5 8.71 -9.78 31.58
C VAL A 5 9.13 -10.72 30.45
N ILE A 6 9.71 -11.87 30.78
CA ILE A 6 10.06 -12.91 29.80
C ILE A 6 8.81 -13.39 29.05
N LEU A 7 7.70 -13.63 29.78
CA LEU A 7 6.43 -14.05 29.18
C LEU A 7 5.87 -12.98 28.23
N MET A 8 5.84 -11.71 28.65
CA MET A 8 5.37 -10.60 27.81
C MET A 8 6.23 -10.43 26.56
N LEU A 9 7.56 -10.43 26.71
CA LEU A 9 8.47 -10.33 25.58
C LEU A 9 8.27 -11.48 24.59
N PHE A 10 8.11 -12.70 25.10
CA PHE A 10 7.83 -13.87 24.27
C PHE A 10 6.51 -13.72 23.50
N LEU A 11 5.44 -13.31 24.16
CA LEU A 11 4.13 -13.08 23.53
C LEU A 11 4.20 -11.99 22.45
N THR A 12 4.89 -10.89 22.70
CA THR A 12 5.05 -9.81 21.73
C THR A 12 5.84 -10.26 20.51
N VAL A 13 6.97 -10.95 20.71
CA VAL A 13 7.79 -11.46 19.61
C VAL A 13 7.03 -12.52 18.82
N PHE A 14 6.29 -13.41 19.49
CA PHE A 14 5.47 -14.42 18.85
C PHE A 14 4.35 -13.82 17.98
N MET A 15 3.65 -12.80 18.50
CA MET A 15 2.60 -12.10 17.75
C MET A 15 3.17 -11.38 16.52
N LEU A 16 4.31 -10.70 16.69
CA LEU A 16 5.02 -10.06 15.58
C LEU A 16 5.47 -11.08 14.52
N MET A 17 5.95 -12.24 14.96
CA MET A 17 6.37 -13.32 14.07
C MET A 17 5.18 -13.90 13.27
N MET A 18 4.01 -14.09 13.91
CA MET A 18 2.78 -14.49 13.20
C MET A 18 2.38 -13.48 12.12
N VAL A 19 2.48 -12.17 12.39
CA VAL A 19 2.19 -11.13 11.39
C VAL A 19 3.16 -11.23 10.21
N VAL A 20 4.45 -11.38 10.48
CA VAL A 20 5.48 -11.53 9.43
C VAL A 20 5.24 -12.78 8.58
N VAL A 21 4.93 -13.92 9.20
CA VAL A 21 4.60 -15.16 8.49
C VAL A 21 3.33 -15.00 7.66
N GLY A 22 2.31 -14.30 8.17
CA GLY A 22 1.09 -14.02 7.41
C GLY A 22 1.37 -13.20 6.14
N ILE A 23 2.21 -12.17 6.25
CA ILE A 23 2.64 -11.36 5.10
C ILE A 23 3.45 -12.19 4.10
N LEU A 24 4.41 -12.98 4.59
CA LEU A 24 5.24 -13.85 3.75
C LEU A 24 4.45 -15.00 3.11
N ALA A 25 3.38 -15.50 3.75
CA ALA A 25 2.49 -16.51 3.18
C ALA A 25 1.57 -15.94 2.08
N MET A 26 1.34 -14.63 2.08
CA MET A 26 0.59 -13.94 1.03
C MET A 26 1.44 -13.69 -0.23
N TRP A 27 2.77 -13.65 -0.08
CA TRP A 27 3.73 -13.54 -1.19
C TRP A 27 3.67 -14.69 -2.23
N PRO A 28 3.67 -15.99 -1.85
CA PRO A 28 3.64 -17.10 -2.81
C PRO A 28 2.29 -17.27 -3.54
N VAL A 29 1.20 -16.69 -3.02
CA VAL A 29 -0.08 -16.63 -3.76
C VAL A 29 0.00 -15.65 -4.92
N CYS A 30 0.72 -14.53 -4.77
CA CYS A 30 1.03 -13.63 -5.87
C CYS A 30 1.98 -14.25 -6.91
N GLU A 31 2.88 -15.14 -6.49
CA GLU A 31 3.83 -15.80 -7.41
C GLU A 31 3.16 -16.95 -8.18
N SER A 32 2.24 -17.68 -7.53
CA SER A 32 1.47 -18.76 -8.19
C SER A 32 0.46 -18.24 -9.21
N ALA A 33 -0.04 -17.01 -9.04
CA ALA A 33 -0.91 -16.35 -10.03
C ALA A 33 -0.19 -15.99 -11.33
N LYS A 34 1.15 -15.90 -11.34
CA LYS A 34 1.95 -15.60 -12.54
C LYS A 34 2.23 -16.81 -13.43
N ALA A 35 1.95 -18.02 -12.95
CA ALA A 35 2.28 -19.27 -13.64
C ALA A 35 1.10 -19.88 -14.43
N SER A 36 -0.07 -19.24 -14.47
CA SER A 36 -1.26 -19.76 -15.15
C SER A 36 -1.86 -18.85 -16.23
N ASP A 37 -1.17 -17.77 -16.62
CA ASP A 37 -1.60 -16.88 -17.71
C ASP A 37 -1.23 -17.44 -19.09
N GLY A 38 -1.81 -18.60 -19.41
CA GLY A 38 -1.59 -19.23 -20.69
C GLY A 38 -2.61 -20.31 -20.99
N GLU A 39 -3.92 -20.03 -20.93
CA GLU A 39 -4.90 -20.58 -21.88
C GLU A 39 -6.33 -20.07 -21.65
N ALA A 40 -6.95 -19.69 -22.77
CA ALA A 40 -8.38 -19.70 -23.07
C ALA A 40 -9.32 -18.62 -22.48
N ASN A 41 -9.59 -17.61 -23.32
CA ASN A 41 -10.91 -17.24 -23.86
C ASN A 41 -12.13 -17.13 -22.90
N GLY A 42 -12.75 -15.95 -22.88
CA GLY A 42 -14.20 -15.82 -22.66
C GLY A 42 -14.62 -14.80 -21.61
N ASP A 43 -15.08 -13.64 -22.10
CA ASP A 43 -16.24 -12.88 -21.61
C ASP A 43 -16.74 -13.15 -20.18
N ALA A 44 -16.47 -12.21 -19.25
CA ALA A 44 -17.45 -11.55 -18.39
C ALA A 44 -16.74 -10.79 -17.25
N GLY A 45 -17.02 -9.49 -17.19
CA GLY A 45 -16.62 -8.50 -16.18
C GLY A 45 -15.94 -9.00 -14.91
N SER A 46 -14.65 -8.66 -14.80
CA SER A 46 -13.98 -8.46 -13.52
C SER A 46 -12.98 -7.32 -13.71
N ASP A 47 -13.51 -6.09 -13.71
CA ASP A 47 -12.77 -4.85 -13.45
C ASP A 47 -12.25 -4.84 -11.99
N ASP A 48 -11.46 -5.86 -11.63
CA ASP A 48 -10.79 -5.96 -10.35
C ASP A 48 -9.33 -6.40 -10.56
N ALA A 49 -8.76 -5.95 -11.69
CA ALA A 49 -7.33 -5.78 -11.78
C ALA A 49 -6.97 -4.79 -10.68
N ALA A 50 -6.46 -5.30 -9.56
CA ALA A 50 -6.00 -4.54 -8.40
C ALA A 50 -5.26 -3.29 -8.91
N GLN A 51 -5.97 -2.16 -8.92
CA GLN A 51 -5.57 -0.95 -9.61
C GLN A 51 -4.45 -0.34 -8.78
N GLN A 52 -3.23 -0.84 -8.96
CA GLN A 52 -2.06 -0.26 -8.31
C GLN A 52 -2.00 1.20 -8.74
N PRO A 53 -1.96 2.14 -7.79
CA PRO A 53 -1.95 3.55 -8.12
C PRO A 53 -0.70 3.85 -8.95
N THR A 54 -0.92 4.23 -10.21
CA THR A 54 0.15 4.61 -11.14
C THR A 54 0.67 6.02 -10.87
N THR A 55 -0.04 6.78 -10.03
CA THR A 55 0.34 8.13 -9.62
C THR A 55 0.37 8.27 -8.10
N LEU A 56 1.13 9.25 -7.62
CA LEU A 56 1.29 9.53 -6.19
C LEU A 56 -0.02 10.05 -5.56
N GLU A 57 -0.82 10.81 -6.30
CA GLU A 57 -2.14 11.28 -5.88
C GLU A 57 -3.12 10.12 -5.72
N GLY A 58 -3.05 9.15 -6.64
CA GLY A 58 -3.82 7.91 -6.55
C GLY A 58 -3.46 7.11 -5.31
N ALA A 59 -2.16 7.04 -4.97
CA ALA A 59 -1.69 6.35 -3.78
C ALA A 59 -2.18 7.02 -2.49
N LEU A 60 -2.10 8.35 -2.39
CA LEU A 60 -2.63 9.12 -1.26
C LEU A 60 -4.15 8.95 -1.10
N THR A 61 -4.87 8.95 -2.22
CA THR A 61 -6.33 8.76 -2.23
C THR A 61 -6.70 7.36 -1.75
N ALA A 62 -5.97 6.33 -2.21
CA ALA A 62 -6.19 4.96 -1.75
C ALA A 62 -5.92 4.79 -0.25
N GLN A 63 -4.87 5.45 0.29
CA GLN A 63 -4.59 5.44 1.74
C GLN A 63 -5.70 6.11 2.55
N LEU A 64 -6.30 7.21 2.04
CA LEU A 64 -7.43 7.88 2.68
C LEU A 64 -8.68 6.99 2.68
N LEU A 65 -8.98 6.31 1.57
CA LEU A 65 -10.11 5.39 1.48
C LEU A 65 -9.93 4.17 2.40
N ARG A 66 -8.70 3.66 2.55
CA ARG A 66 -8.38 2.57 3.49
C ARG A 66 -8.35 3.02 4.95
N GLY A 67 -8.42 4.33 5.22
CA GLY A 67 -8.36 4.88 6.58
C GLY A 67 -6.96 4.85 7.20
N GLU A 68 -5.93 4.59 6.40
CA GLU A 68 -4.52 4.61 6.83
C GLU A 68 -4.05 6.05 7.14
N ILE A 69 -4.65 7.03 6.46
CA ILE A 69 -4.46 8.46 6.71
C ILE A 69 -5.81 9.15 6.89
N ASN A 70 -5.81 10.26 7.63
CA ASN A 70 -6.98 11.11 7.78
C ASN A 70 -7.00 12.28 6.79
N ARG A 71 -8.13 12.98 6.71
CA ARG A 71 -8.34 14.10 5.79
C ARG A 71 -7.32 15.25 5.97
N ARG A 72 -6.85 15.51 7.20
CA ARG A 72 -5.85 16.56 7.46
C ARG A 72 -4.48 16.13 6.92
N GLN A 73 -4.10 14.87 7.11
CA GLN A 73 -2.86 14.31 6.58
C GLN A 73 -2.86 14.28 5.04
N TYR A 74 -3.97 13.84 4.43
CA TYR A 74 -4.11 13.87 2.97
C TYR A 74 -3.86 15.26 2.39
N ARG A 75 -4.48 16.31 2.97
CA ARG A 75 -4.29 17.68 2.49
C ARG A 75 -2.85 18.18 2.64
N HIS A 76 -2.22 17.86 3.77
CA HIS A 76 -0.85 18.27 4.03
C HIS A 76 0.15 17.61 3.06
N GLU A 77 0.00 16.31 2.81
CA GLU A 77 0.87 15.59 1.85
C GLU A 77 0.61 16.02 0.41
N LEU A 78 -0.65 16.30 0.05
CA LEU A 78 -1.01 16.81 -1.27
C LEU A 78 -0.39 18.19 -1.53
N GLU A 79 -0.41 19.09 -0.53
CA GLU A 79 0.24 20.40 -0.60
C GLU A 79 1.76 20.26 -0.77
N ARG A 80 2.38 19.35 -0.03
CA ARG A 80 3.81 19.05 -0.16
C ARG A 80 4.17 18.42 -1.51
N LEU A 81 3.26 17.66 -2.11
CA LEU A 81 3.43 17.11 -3.45
C LEU A 81 3.36 18.20 -4.50
N ALA A 82 2.36 19.09 -4.41
CA ALA A 82 2.21 20.24 -5.30
C ALA A 82 3.41 21.19 -5.24
N ALA A 83 3.91 21.51 -4.03
CA ALA A 83 5.10 22.36 -3.89
C ALA A 83 6.34 21.77 -4.57
N ARG A 84 6.50 20.44 -4.54
CA ARG A 84 7.59 19.75 -5.26
C ARG A 84 7.36 19.72 -6.78
N ASP A 85 6.11 19.63 -7.21
CA ASP A 85 5.78 19.69 -8.64
C ASP A 85 6.04 21.09 -9.20
N ASP A 86 5.75 22.15 -8.44
CA ASP A 86 6.09 23.53 -8.81
C ASP A 86 7.61 23.75 -8.92
N GLU A 87 8.40 23.12 -8.06
CA GLU A 87 9.87 23.13 -8.14
C GLU A 87 10.39 22.34 -9.36
N ALA A 88 9.79 21.19 -9.64
CA ALA A 88 10.20 20.31 -10.74
C ALA A 88 9.76 20.82 -12.12
N HIS A 89 8.58 21.44 -12.19
CA HIS A 89 7.90 21.87 -13.40
C HIS A 89 7.39 23.31 -13.25
N PRO A 90 8.28 24.32 -13.21
CA PRO A 90 7.86 25.70 -13.04
C PRO A 90 7.00 26.15 -14.23
N LEU A 91 5.73 26.45 -13.95
CA LEU A 91 4.81 26.97 -14.95
C LEU A 91 5.18 28.42 -15.28
N THR A 92 5.87 28.61 -16.42
CA THR A 92 6.17 29.94 -16.93
C THR A 92 4.95 30.45 -17.69
N ALA A 93 4.21 31.39 -17.11
CA ALA A 93 3.14 32.07 -17.84
C ALA A 93 3.76 32.96 -18.93
N PRO A 94 3.29 32.91 -20.18
CA PRO A 94 3.73 33.85 -21.21
C PRO A 94 3.24 35.27 -20.86
N ASN A 95 4.16 36.22 -20.91
CA ASN A 95 3.93 37.66 -20.69
C ASN A 95 3.20 38.30 -21.88
#